data_AF-A0A3N1UTQ9-F1
#
_entry.id   AF-A0A3N1UTQ9-F1
#
_cell.length_a   1.000
_cell.length_b   1.000
_cell.length_c   1.000
_cell.angle_alpha   90.00
_cell.angle_beta   90.00
_cell.angle_gamma   90.00
#
_symmetry.space_group_name_H-M   'P 1'
#
loop_
_entity.id
_entity.type
_entity.pdbx_description
1 polymer ?
#
loop_
_entity_poly.entity_id
_entity_poly.type
_entity_poly.pdbx_seq_one_letter_code
_entity_poly.pdbx_strand_id
1 'polypeptide(L)'
;MISLNATIIVQVTLFLVLLFVLNRLMIQPIHRLILERERVIEEKERALDAAARDLEEMLEAYKKRLRTAEQEAQSARAALRARAAEEAHRTLMATQEEIVALRQKVRADVEEELVKARKGLKKLAQVLSYEISTKVVGRKI
;
A
#
# COMPACT_ATOMS: atom_id res chain seq x y z
N MET A 1 52.21 -43.43 -76.54
CA MET A 1 51.60 -42.29 -77.27
C MET A 1 50.25 -42.03 -76.64
N ILE A 2 49.98 -40.83 -76.15
CA ILE A 2 48.65 -40.46 -75.65
C ILE A 2 47.77 -40.32 -76.89
N SER A 3 47.20 -41.44 -77.33
CA SER A 3 46.16 -41.44 -78.34
C SER A 3 44.93 -40.82 -77.68
N LEU A 4 44.58 -39.61 -78.14
CA LEU A 4 43.37 -38.91 -77.77
C LEU A 4 42.16 -39.72 -78.28
N ASN A 5 41.79 -40.73 -77.51
CA ASN A 5 40.73 -41.67 -77.85
C ASN A 5 39.40 -41.19 -77.25
N ALA A 6 38.30 -41.60 -77.88
CA ALA A 6 36.93 -41.36 -77.40
C ALA A 6 36.73 -41.73 -75.92
N THR A 7 37.55 -42.65 -75.37
CA THR A 7 37.60 -43.02 -73.95
C THR A 7 37.85 -41.85 -73.01
N ILE A 8 38.69 -40.86 -73.39
CA ILE A 8 38.94 -39.67 -72.55
C ILE A 8 37.68 -38.82 -72.46
N ILE A 9 36.96 -38.66 -73.57
CA ILE A 9 35.68 -37.92 -73.59
C ILE A 9 34.66 -38.64 -72.69
N VAL A 10 34.55 -39.96 -72.81
CA VAL A 10 33.66 -40.77 -71.95
C VAL A 10 34.03 -40.66 -70.47
N GLN A 11 35.33 -40.68 -70.14
CA GLN A 11 35.80 -40.55 -68.76
C GLN A 11 35.52 -39.15 -68.18
N VAL A 12 35.69 -38.09 -68.97
CA VAL A 12 35.35 -36.71 -68.56
C VAL A 12 33.85 -36.58 -68.35
N THR A 13 33.02 -37.11 -69.25
CA THR A 13 31.56 -37.11 -69.07
C THR A 13 31.15 -37.84 -67.81
N LEU A 14 31.72 -39.02 -67.54
CA LEU A 14 31.44 -39.77 -66.31
C LEU A 14 31.85 -39.00 -65.06
N PHE A 15 33.01 -38.35 -65.07
CA PHE A 15 33.47 -37.52 -63.96
C PHE A 15 32.54 -36.32 -63.71
N LEU A 16 32.08 -35.65 -64.76
CA LEU A 16 31.13 -34.54 -64.65
C LEU A 16 29.77 -35.00 -64.11
N VAL A 17 29.28 -36.16 -64.55
CA VAL A 17 28.04 -36.77 -64.01
C VAL A 17 28.23 -37.11 -62.53
N LEU A 18 29.36 -37.71 -62.15
CA LEU A 18 29.66 -38.03 -60.75
C LEU A 18 29.73 -36.77 -59.89
N LEU A 19 30.39 -35.71 -60.37
CA LEU A 19 30.46 -34.42 -59.68
C LEU A 19 29.06 -33.83 -59.49
N PHE A 20 28.22 -33.88 -60.52
CA PHE A 20 26.84 -33.41 -60.42
C PHE A 20 26.03 -34.19 -59.37
N VAL A 21 26.14 -35.53 -59.38
CA VAL A 21 25.47 -36.39 -58.39
C VAL A 21 25.99 -36.10 -56.98
N LEU A 22 27.31 -35.99 -56.78
CA LEU A 22 27.91 -35.72 -55.47
C LEU A 22 27.54 -34.32 -54.95
N ASN A 23 27.49 -33.32 -55.83
CA ASN A 23 27.04 -31.98 -55.49
C ASN A 23 25.58 -31.97 -55.01
N ARG A 24 24.72 -32.71 -55.71
CA ARG A 24 23.29 -32.83 -55.38
C ARG A 24 23.04 -33.66 -54.12
N LEU A 25 23.83 -34.72 -53.89
CA LEU A 25 23.60 -35.71 -52.83
C LEU A 25 24.36 -35.42 -51.53
N MET A 26 25.56 -34.84 -51.58
CA MET A 26 26.38 -34.59 -50.38
C MET A 26 26.60 -33.09 -50.12
N ILE A 27 27.12 -32.34 -51.09
CA ILE A 27 27.58 -30.96 -50.85
C ILE A 27 26.40 -30.06 -50.42
N GLN A 28 25.31 -30.07 -51.19
CA GLN A 28 24.11 -29.29 -50.87
C GLN A 28 23.48 -29.63 -49.51
N PRO A 29 23.15 -30.90 -49.19
CA PRO A 29 22.52 -31.21 -47.91
C PRO A 29 23.43 -30.99 -46.70
N ILE A 30 24.74 -31.25 -46.79
CA ILE A 30 25.68 -31.00 -45.70
C ILE A 30 25.75 -29.50 -45.39
N HIS A 31 25.85 -28.66 -46.43
CA HIS A 31 25.91 -27.22 -46.24
C HIS A 31 24.61 -26.67 -45.64
N ARG A 32 23.45 -27.17 -46.08
CA ARG A 32 22.14 -26.80 -45.49
C ARG A 32 22.07 -27.16 -44.01
N LEU A 33 22.54 -28.34 -43.63
CA LEU A 33 22.53 -28.78 -42.23
C LEU A 33 23.40 -27.90 -41.33
N ILE A 34 24.56 -27.45 -41.82
CA ILE A 34 25.45 -26.54 -41.08
C ILE A 34 24.76 -25.19 -40.88
N LEU A 35 24.22 -24.60 -41.95
CA LEU A 35 23.50 -23.32 -41.87
C LEU A 35 22.26 -23.41 -40.97
N GLU A 36 21.55 -24.52 -40.99
CA GLU A 36 20.39 -24.73 -40.12
C GLU A 36 20.79 -24.82 -38.65
N ARG A 37 21.90 -25.50 -38.34
CA ARG A 37 22.45 -25.51 -36.97
C ARG A 37 22.88 -24.13 -36.51
N GLU A 38 23.60 -23.37 -37.34
CA GLU A 38 24.00 -21.99 -37.01
C GLU A 38 22.78 -21.11 -36.74
N ARG A 39 21.75 -21.18 -37.60
CA ARG A 39 20.49 -20.44 -37.41
C ARG A 39 19.79 -20.79 -36.11
N VAL A 40 19.69 -22.08 -35.78
CA VAL A 40 19.06 -22.51 -34.53
C VAL A 40 19.83 -22.00 -33.32
N ILE A 41 21.16 -22.02 -33.36
CA ILE A 41 22.00 -21.49 -32.27
C ILE A 41 21.78 -19.99 -32.12
N GLU A 42 21.88 -19.22 -33.22
CA GLU A 42 21.65 -17.77 -33.18
C GLU A 42 20.24 -17.42 -32.68
N GLU A 43 19.22 -18.18 -33.09
CA GLU A 43 17.85 -17.96 -32.63
C GLU A 43 17.71 -18.23 -31.13
N LYS A 44 18.36 -19.28 -30.62
CA LYS A 44 18.38 -19.58 -29.18
C LYS A 44 19.12 -18.51 -28.38
N GLU A 45 20.24 -18.01 -28.88
CA GLU A 45 20.98 -16.90 -28.25
C GLU A 45 20.12 -15.64 -28.20
N ARG A 46 19.49 -15.25 -29.32
CA ARG A 46 18.58 -14.10 -29.35
C ARG A 46 17.38 -14.26 -28.41
N ALA A 47 16.83 -15.47 -28.30
CA ALA A 47 15.74 -15.77 -27.39
C ALA A 47 16.17 -15.67 -25.92
N LEU A 48 17.38 -16.11 -25.59
CA LEU A 48 17.96 -15.96 -24.26
C LEU A 48 18.20 -14.49 -23.90
N ASP A 49 18.77 -13.72 -24.82
CA ASP A 49 18.98 -12.28 -24.62
C ASP A 49 17.66 -11.53 -24.43
N ALA A 50 16.64 -11.86 -25.23
CA ALA A 50 15.31 -11.28 -25.09
C ALA A 50 14.68 -11.63 -23.73
N ALA A 51 14.77 -12.90 -23.30
CA ALA A 51 14.26 -13.34 -22.01
C ALA A 51 15.00 -12.67 -20.83
N ALA A 52 16.33 -12.48 -20.95
CA ALA A 52 17.11 -11.78 -19.94
C ALA A 52 16.70 -10.32 -19.80
N ARG A 53 16.46 -9.62 -20.92
CA ARG A 53 15.96 -8.23 -20.92
C ARG A 53 14.57 -8.12 -20.32
N ASP A 54 13.65 -9.01 -20.70
CA ASP A 54 12.28 -9.03 -20.16
C ASP A 54 12.29 -9.28 -18.64
N LEU A 55 13.16 -10.20 -18.16
CA LEU A 55 13.36 -10.44 -16.74
C LEU A 55 13.86 -9.18 -16.00
N GLU A 56 14.83 -8.47 -16.58
CA GLU A 56 15.39 -7.25 -16.00
C GLU A 56 14.34 -6.12 -15.95
N GLU A 57 13.57 -5.92 -17.02
CA GLU A 57 12.46 -4.96 -17.06
C GLU A 57 11.38 -5.29 -16.03
N MET A 58 11.01 -6.57 -15.92
CA MET A 58 10.05 -7.04 -14.91
C MET A 58 10.56 -6.81 -13.48
N LEU A 59 11.84 -7.08 -13.22
CA LEU A 59 12.45 -6.83 -11.92
C LEU A 59 12.46 -5.34 -11.56
N GLU A 60 12.82 -4.46 -12.49
CA GLU A 60 12.80 -3.02 -12.27
C GLU A 60 11.38 -2.48 -12.07
N ALA A 61 10.41 -2.95 -12.86
CA ALA A 61 9.00 -2.62 -12.69
C ALA A 61 8.48 -3.08 -11.32
N TYR A 62 8.84 -4.29 -10.89
CA TYR A 62 8.48 -4.84 -9.58
C TYR A 62 9.08 -4.02 -8.43
N LYS A 63 10.38 -3.72 -8.48
CA LYS A 63 11.05 -2.87 -7.48
C LYS A 63 10.41 -1.49 -7.40
N LYS A 64 10.07 -0.90 -8.53
CA LYS A 64 9.40 0.41 -8.59
C LYS A 64 8.03 0.35 -7.92
N ARG A 65 7.21 -0.67 -8.25
CA ARG A 65 5.91 -0.88 -7.62
C ARG A 65 6.02 -1.09 -6.11
N LEU A 66 7.00 -1.86 -5.65
CA LEU A 66 7.24 -2.08 -4.23
C LEU A 66 7.58 -0.75 -3.51
N ARG A 67 8.51 0.04 -4.06
CA ARG A 67 8.85 1.36 -3.50
C ARG A 67 7.66 2.31 -3.47
N THR A 68 6.85 2.34 -4.52
CA THR A 68 5.64 3.16 -4.56
C THR A 68 4.64 2.70 -3.49
N ALA A 69 4.40 1.40 -3.36
CA ALA A 69 3.51 0.86 -2.34
C ALA A 69 3.98 1.16 -0.91
N GLU A 70 5.29 1.08 -0.65
CA GLU A 70 5.89 1.46 0.64
C GLU A 70 5.69 2.95 0.94
N GLN A 71 5.91 3.82 -0.06
CA GLN A 71 5.70 5.26 0.07
C GLN A 71 4.23 5.60 0.32
N GLU A 72 3.31 4.98 -0.42
CA GLU A 72 1.87 5.14 -0.24
C GLU A 72 1.45 4.67 1.15
N ALA A 73 1.89 3.49 1.60
CA ALA A 73 1.60 2.98 2.93
C ALA A 73 2.12 3.90 4.04
N GLN A 74 3.33 4.44 3.89
CA GLN A 74 3.90 5.38 4.85
C GLN A 74 3.11 6.70 4.87
N SER A 75 2.72 7.23 3.71
CA SER A 75 1.91 8.45 3.60
C SER A 75 0.52 8.26 4.21
N ALA A 76 -0.12 7.11 3.96
CA ALA A 76 -1.42 6.76 4.53
C ALA A 76 -1.35 6.62 6.05
N ARG A 77 -0.29 5.98 6.58
CA ARG A 77 -0.05 5.88 8.03
C ARG A 77 0.18 7.26 8.65
N ALA A 78 0.94 8.14 8.01
CA ALA A 78 1.15 9.51 8.48
C ALA A 78 -0.17 10.29 8.51
N ALA A 79 -0.96 10.23 7.43
CA ALA A 79 -2.27 10.89 7.36
C ALA A 79 -3.25 10.37 8.43
N LEU A 80 -3.29 9.06 8.64
CA LEU A 80 -4.15 8.44 9.66
C LEU A 80 -3.75 8.91 11.08
N ARG A 81 -2.44 8.95 11.38
CA ARG A 81 -1.95 9.45 12.68
C ARG A 81 -2.28 10.92 12.89
N ALA A 82 -2.13 11.75 11.85
CA ALA A 82 -2.48 13.17 11.93
C ALA A 82 -3.97 13.38 12.21
N ARG A 83 -4.85 12.66 11.50
CA ARG A 83 -6.30 12.69 11.74
C ARG A 83 -6.67 12.21 13.15
N ALA A 84 -6.09 11.10 13.58
CA ALA A 84 -6.32 10.57 14.93
C ALA A 84 -5.87 11.55 16.02
N ALA A 85 -4.75 12.24 15.83
CA ALA A 85 -4.27 13.27 16.76
C ALA A 85 -5.21 14.49 16.79
N GLU A 86 -5.72 14.92 15.63
CA GLU A 86 -6.68 16.02 15.54
C GLU A 86 -8.02 15.67 16.20
N GLU A 87 -8.56 14.47 15.94
CA GLU A 87 -9.78 13.97 16.57
C GLU A 87 -9.64 13.82 18.09
N ALA A 88 -8.50 13.28 18.55
CA ALA A 88 -8.20 13.18 19.97
C ALA A 88 -8.14 14.56 20.62
N HIS A 89 -7.49 15.54 19.97
CA HIS A 89 -7.42 16.91 20.47
C HIS A 89 -8.80 17.57 20.55
N ARG A 90 -9.63 17.44 19.49
CA ARG A 90 -11.00 17.95 19.48
C ARG A 90 -11.86 17.33 20.58
N THR A 91 -11.76 16.02 20.77
CA THR A 91 -12.50 15.29 21.82
C THR A 91 -12.09 15.76 23.21
N LEU A 92 -10.78 15.95 23.45
CA LEU A 92 -10.27 16.47 24.71
C LEU A 92 -10.74 17.90 24.98
N MET A 93 -10.72 18.77 23.96
CA MET A 93 -11.21 20.15 24.11
C MET A 93 -12.71 20.19 24.41
N ALA A 94 -13.52 19.44 23.68
CA ALA A 94 -14.96 19.33 23.93
C ALA A 94 -15.26 18.81 25.35
N THR A 95 -14.57 17.75 25.77
CA THR A 95 -14.70 17.22 27.14
C THR A 95 -14.29 18.26 28.18
N GLN A 96 -13.24 19.03 27.93
CA GLN A 96 -12.79 20.07 28.84
C GLN A 96 -13.82 21.22 28.97
N GLU A 97 -14.45 21.62 27.87
CA GLU A 97 -15.55 22.59 27.86
C GLU A 97 -16.77 22.07 28.62
N GLU A 98 -17.17 20.81 28.40
CA GLU A 98 -18.26 20.16 29.13
C GLU A 98 -17.98 20.12 30.64
N ILE A 99 -16.75 19.78 31.05
CA ILE A 99 -16.34 19.80 32.46
C ILE A 99 -16.47 21.20 33.05
N VAL A 100 -16.05 22.25 32.32
CA VAL A 100 -16.15 23.63 32.80
C VAL A 100 -17.62 24.04 32.94
N ALA A 101 -18.46 23.74 31.95
CA ALA A 101 -19.88 24.02 31.98
C ALA A 101 -20.58 23.28 33.15
N LEU A 102 -20.25 22.00 33.35
CA LEU A 102 -20.77 21.20 34.46
C LEU A 102 -20.36 21.80 35.82
N ARG A 103 -19.10 22.20 35.98
CA ARG A 103 -18.63 22.84 37.23
C ARG A 103 -19.33 24.17 37.50
N GLN A 104 -19.60 24.97 36.46
CA GLN A 104 -20.37 26.21 36.61
C GLN A 104 -21.81 25.92 37.03
N LYS A 105 -22.46 24.94 36.41
CA LYS A 105 -23.82 24.53 36.76
C LYS A 105 -23.91 24.02 38.21
N VAL A 106 -23.02 23.12 38.61
CA VAL A 106 -22.97 22.61 39.98
C VAL A 106 -22.74 23.72 41.00
N ARG A 107 -21.88 24.71 40.70
CA ARG A 107 -21.70 25.87 41.59
C ARG A 107 -22.98 26.70 41.72
N ALA A 108 -23.67 26.95 40.62
CA ALA A 108 -24.94 27.69 40.63
C ALA A 108 -26.01 26.95 41.45
N ASP A 109 -26.15 25.64 41.24
CA ASP A 109 -27.10 24.79 41.97
C ASP A 109 -26.81 24.80 43.49
N VAL A 110 -25.53 24.70 43.88
CA VAL A 110 -25.10 24.76 45.30
C VAL A 110 -25.40 26.13 45.91
N GLU A 111 -25.17 27.22 45.19
CA GLU A 111 -25.47 28.58 45.65
C GLU A 111 -26.99 28.75 45.88
N GLU A 112 -27.81 28.22 44.97
CA GLU A 112 -29.27 28.24 45.09
C GLU A 112 -29.75 27.41 46.30
N GLU A 113 -29.21 26.21 46.49
CA GLU A 113 -29.51 25.37 47.66
C GLU A 113 -29.11 26.05 48.97
N LEU A 114 -27.94 26.68 49.04
CA LEU A 114 -27.50 27.43 50.22
C LEU A 114 -28.44 28.60 50.54
N VAL A 115 -28.92 29.32 49.53
CA VAL A 115 -29.91 30.39 49.71
C VAL A 115 -31.25 29.83 50.22
N LYS A 116 -31.72 28.72 49.66
CA LYS A 116 -32.94 28.02 50.13
C LYS A 116 -32.79 27.55 51.58
N ALA A 117 -31.68 26.90 51.92
CA ALA A 117 -31.38 26.44 53.27
C ALA A 117 -31.32 27.60 54.28
N ARG A 118 -30.66 28.72 53.94
CA ARG A 118 -30.63 29.93 54.79
C ARG A 118 -32.02 30.53 55.02
N LYS A 119 -32.89 30.58 54.00
CA LYS A 119 -34.27 31.03 54.14
C LYS A 119 -35.08 30.10 55.05
N GLY A 120 -34.92 28.78 54.89
CA GLY A 120 -35.53 27.78 55.76
C GLY A 120 -35.11 27.92 57.22
N LEU A 121 -33.81 28.08 57.48
CA LEU A 121 -33.26 28.33 58.81
C LEU A 121 -33.78 29.62 59.44
N LYS A 122 -33.88 30.73 58.68
CA LYS A 122 -34.50 31.97 59.18
C LYS A 122 -35.96 31.77 59.59
N LYS A 123 -36.73 31.02 58.79
CA LYS A 123 -38.13 30.73 59.09
C LYS A 123 -38.26 29.87 60.35
N LEU A 124 -37.43 28.84 60.49
CA LEU A 124 -37.32 28.03 61.71
C LEU A 124 -36.93 28.87 62.93
N ALA A 125 -35.94 29.75 62.78
CA ALA A 125 -35.51 30.65 63.85
C ALA A 125 -36.61 31.61 64.31
N GLN A 126 -37.42 32.15 63.37
CA GLN A 126 -38.58 32.98 63.72
C GLN A 126 -39.66 32.21 64.48
N VAL A 127 -39.96 30.97 64.05
CA VAL A 127 -40.90 30.09 64.76
C VAL A 127 -40.39 29.77 66.16
N LEU A 128 -39.11 29.42 66.29
CA LEU A 128 -38.49 29.12 67.58
C LEU A 128 -38.45 30.35 68.49
N SER A 129 -38.13 31.54 67.96
CA SER A 129 -38.20 32.79 68.72
C SER A 129 -39.62 33.12 69.15
N TYR A 130 -40.64 32.87 68.31
CA TYR A 130 -42.04 33.05 68.69
C TYR A 130 -42.45 32.07 69.80
N GLU A 131 -42.08 30.79 69.71
CA GLU A 131 -42.32 29.81 70.77
C GLU A 131 -41.63 30.19 72.09
N ILE A 132 -40.37 30.60 72.03
CA ILE A 132 -39.60 31.03 73.20
C ILE A 132 -40.22 32.31 73.81
N SER A 133 -40.55 33.32 73.00
CA SER A 133 -41.22 34.53 73.47
C SER A 133 -42.60 34.23 74.08
N THR A 134 -43.36 33.29 73.51
CA THR A 134 -44.65 32.85 74.07
C THR A 134 -44.46 32.15 75.41
N LYS A 135 -43.40 31.33 75.55
CA LYS A 135 -43.05 30.66 76.82
C LYS A 135 -42.49 31.61 77.88
N VAL A 136 -41.74 32.63 77.50
CA VAL A 136 -41.07 33.58 78.43
C VAL A 136 -41.97 34.75 78.82
N VAL A 137 -42.84 35.25 77.94
CA VAL A 137 -43.71 36.41 78.21
C VAL A 137 -44.99 36.01 78.98
N GLY A 138 -45.28 34.71 79.13
CA GLY A 138 -46.18 34.24 80.19
C GLY A 138 -47.59 34.84 80.17
N ARG A 139 -48.12 35.24 79.02
CA ARG A 139 -49.54 35.58 78.87
C ARG A 139 -50.06 35.12 77.52
N LYS A 140 -50.90 34.08 77.58
CA LYS A 140 -51.98 33.90 76.63
C LYS A 140 -52.80 35.20 76.59
N ILE A 141 -52.96 35.74 75.40
CA ILE A 141 -54.24 36.29 74.96
C ILE A 141 -54.59 35.49 73.71
#